data_AF-A0A2G3JE84-F1
#
_entry.id   AF-A0A2G3JE84-F1
#
_cell.length_a   1.000
_cell.length_b   1.000
_cell.length_c   1.000
_cell.angle_alpha   90.00
_cell.angle_beta   90.00
_cell.angle_gamma   90.00
#
_symmetry.space_group_name_H-M   'P 1'
#
loop_
_entity.id
_entity.type
_entity.pdbx_description
1 polymer ?
#
loop_
_entity_poly.entity_id
_entity_poly.type
_entity_poly.pdbx_seq_one_letter_code
_entity_poly.pdbx_strand_id
1 'polypeptide(L)'
;MRKSSLICVLTLLLSSPAVFADCKDMIKETRQDIEDNRDHYTLAARNKARVDLAKAEANLLDLNPLPDVDCRKSVLKARAELRKGKK
;
A
#
# COMPACT_ATOMS: atom_id res chain seq x y z
N MET A 1 -46.18 7.64 -39.43
CA MET A 1 -45.91 9.01 -38.95
C MET A 1 -44.79 8.95 -37.92
N ARG A 2 -43.75 9.79 -38.08
CA ARG A 2 -42.85 10.43 -37.07
C ARG A 2 -42.19 9.51 -36.00
N LYS A 3 -40.89 9.22 -36.09
CA LYS A 3 -39.68 10.02 -35.74
C LYS A 3 -39.39 10.11 -34.22
N SER A 4 -38.09 9.95 -33.93
CA SER A 4 -37.32 10.36 -32.73
C SER A 4 -37.31 9.33 -31.59
N SER A 5 -36.23 8.57 -31.35
CA SER A 5 -34.86 8.96 -30.96
C SER A 5 -34.84 9.79 -29.67
N LEU A 6 -34.43 9.18 -28.56
CA LEU A 6 -33.68 9.86 -27.50
C LEU A 6 -32.88 8.84 -26.69
N ILE A 7 -31.56 9.00 -26.75
CA ILE A 7 -30.53 8.36 -25.93
C ILE A 7 -30.70 8.85 -24.48
N CYS A 8 -30.59 7.96 -23.51
CA CYS A 8 -30.04 8.32 -22.20
C CYS A 8 -29.03 7.26 -21.78
N VAL A 9 -27.77 7.54 -22.10
CA VAL A 9 -26.60 7.05 -21.39
C VAL A 9 -26.78 7.41 -19.91
N LEU A 10 -26.81 6.43 -19.02
CA LEU A 10 -26.52 6.66 -17.61
C LEU A 10 -25.57 5.58 -17.10
N THR A 11 -24.30 5.89 -17.31
CA THR A 11 -23.17 5.61 -16.41
C THR A 11 -23.57 5.15 -15.01
N LEU A 12 -23.19 3.91 -14.69
CA LEU A 12 -22.70 3.58 -13.36
C LEU A 12 -21.39 2.82 -13.56
N LEU A 13 -20.34 3.62 -13.76
CA LEU A 13 -19.01 3.28 -13.29
C LEU A 13 -19.19 2.79 -11.86
N LEU A 14 -19.11 1.48 -11.64
CA LEU A 14 -18.79 0.97 -10.33
C LEU A 14 -17.40 1.50 -10.04
N SER A 15 -17.37 2.67 -9.39
CA SER A 15 -16.27 3.14 -8.60
C SER A 15 -15.96 2.03 -7.62
N SER A 16 -15.02 1.15 -7.98
CA SER A 16 -14.30 0.39 -6.97
C SER A 16 -13.90 1.43 -5.93
N PRO A 17 -14.31 1.31 -4.66
CA PRO A 17 -13.59 2.02 -3.64
C PRO A 17 -12.17 1.49 -3.81
N ALA A 18 -11.29 2.31 -4.38
CA ALA A 18 -9.89 2.22 -4.06
C ALA A 18 -9.88 2.49 -2.57
N VAL A 19 -10.08 1.42 -1.78
CA VAL A 19 -9.86 1.41 -0.35
C VAL A 19 -8.40 1.75 -0.29
N PHE A 20 -8.09 3.03 -0.11
CA PHE A 20 -6.75 3.46 0.20
C PHE A 20 -6.46 2.77 1.53
N ALA A 21 -5.82 1.59 1.45
CA ALA A 21 -5.46 0.82 2.63
C ALA A 21 -4.85 1.77 3.64
N ASP A 22 -5.38 1.75 4.86
CA ASP A 22 -4.80 2.56 5.91
C ASP A 22 -3.33 2.11 6.09
N CYS A 23 -2.50 2.98 6.67
CA CYS A 23 -1.08 2.63 6.72
C CYS A 23 -0.81 1.35 7.54
N LYS A 24 -1.69 1.03 8.50
CA LYS A 24 -1.61 -0.17 9.33
C LYS A 24 -1.82 -1.44 8.50
N ASP A 25 -2.78 -1.43 7.58
CA ASP A 25 -2.99 -2.50 6.61
C ASP A 25 -1.77 -2.65 5.69
N MET A 26 -1.21 -1.54 5.20
CA MET A 26 -0.01 -1.59 4.36
C MET A 26 1.20 -2.19 5.10
N ILE A 27 1.36 -1.89 6.39
CA ILE A 27 2.40 -2.51 7.25
C ILE A 27 2.15 -4.01 7.34
N LYS A 28 0.91 -4.42 7.64
CA LYS A 28 0.52 -5.83 7.78
C LYS A 28 0.78 -6.62 6.49
N GLU A 29 0.32 -6.12 5.36
CA GLU A 29 0.54 -6.72 4.04
C GLU A 29 2.04 -6.89 3.74
N THR A 30 2.84 -5.86 4.03
CA THR A 30 4.28 -5.91 3.75
C THR A 30 5.01 -6.87 4.68
N ARG A 31 4.55 -7.04 5.93
CA ARG A 31 5.05 -8.10 6.83
C ARG A 31 4.73 -9.48 6.30
N GLN A 32 3.48 -9.71 5.89
CA GLN A 32 3.04 -10.98 5.33
C GLN A 32 3.83 -11.32 4.07
N ASP A 33 4.07 -10.35 3.18
CA ASP A 33 4.91 -10.56 2.00
C ASP A 33 6.35 -11.01 2.35
N ILE A 34 6.95 -10.43 3.40
CA ILE A 34 8.29 -10.85 3.87
C ILE A 34 8.29 -12.29 4.41
N GLU A 35 7.20 -12.70 5.04
CA GLU A 35 7.03 -14.02 5.66
C GLU A 35 6.74 -15.09 4.60
N ASP A 36 5.76 -14.84 3.72
CA ASP A 36 5.30 -15.76 2.69
C ASP A 36 6.33 -15.90 1.55
N ASN A 37 7.03 -14.81 1.20
CA ASN A 37 8.01 -14.78 0.11
C ASN A 37 9.45 -14.70 0.63
N ARG A 38 9.69 -15.24 1.82
CA ARG A 38 10.97 -15.13 2.53
C ARG A 38 12.19 -15.51 1.69
N ASP A 39 12.06 -16.57 0.90
CA ASP A 39 13.15 -17.14 0.13
C ASP A 39 13.38 -16.40 -1.20
N HIS A 40 12.38 -15.65 -1.68
CA HIS A 40 12.46 -14.75 -2.83
C HIS A 40 13.24 -13.47 -2.54
N TYR A 41 13.57 -13.20 -1.28
CA TYR A 41 14.31 -12.01 -0.87
C TYR A 41 15.64 -12.35 -0.19
N THR A 42 16.67 -11.55 -0.44
CA THR A 42 17.92 -11.60 0.32
C THR A 42 17.67 -11.29 1.79
N LEU A 43 18.51 -11.84 2.68
CA LEU A 43 18.43 -11.56 4.12
C LEU A 43 18.59 -10.05 4.40
N ALA A 44 19.51 -9.38 3.70
CA ALA A 44 19.75 -7.96 3.84
C ALA A 44 18.52 -7.12 3.49
N ALA A 45 17.83 -7.43 2.39
CA ALA A 45 16.60 -6.72 2.01
C ALA A 45 15.48 -6.90 3.03
N ARG A 46 15.26 -8.13 3.52
CA ARG A 46 14.26 -8.40 4.56
C ARG A 46 14.55 -7.63 5.84
N ASN A 47 15.81 -7.56 6.27
CA ASN A 47 16.19 -6.81 7.47
C ASN A 47 15.99 -5.30 7.30
N LYS A 48 16.39 -4.71 6.17
CA LYS A 48 16.16 -3.29 5.89
C LYS A 48 14.67 -2.96 5.81
N ALA A 49 13.89 -3.80 5.13
CA ALA A 49 12.45 -3.64 5.04
C ALA A 49 11.79 -3.67 6.43
N ARG A 50 12.19 -4.60 7.31
CA ARG A 50 11.70 -4.66 8.70
C ARG A 50 12.01 -3.40 9.50
N VAL A 51 13.21 -2.83 9.33
CA VAL A 51 13.58 -1.56 9.98
C VAL A 51 12.67 -0.42 9.51
N ASP A 52 12.39 -0.31 8.21
CA ASP A 52 11.50 0.72 7.71
C ASP A 52 10.03 0.49 8.11
N LEU A 53 9.58 -0.76 8.26
CA LEU A 53 8.26 -1.06 8.84
C LEU A 53 8.17 -0.67 10.31
N ALA A 54 9.22 -0.87 11.11
CA ALA A 54 9.25 -0.41 12.50
C ALA A 54 9.18 1.13 12.59
N LYS A 55 9.82 1.85 11.66
CA LYS A 55 9.66 3.31 11.54
C LYS A 55 8.23 3.71 11.15
N ALA A 56 7.60 2.95 10.24
CA ALA A 56 6.22 3.20 9.85
C ALA A 56 5.27 3.08 11.06
N GLU A 57 5.45 2.07 11.89
CA GLU A 57 4.69 1.92 13.14
C GLU A 57 4.94 3.06 14.12
N ALA A 58 6.20 3.50 14.30
CA ALA A 58 6.52 4.63 15.15
C ALA A 58 5.87 5.94 14.67
N ASN A 59 5.71 6.11 13.35
CA ASN A 59 5.05 7.27 12.76
C ASN A 59 3.54 7.31 13.03
N LEU A 60 2.91 6.19 13.41
CA LEU A 60 1.49 6.12 13.78
C LEU A 60 1.22 6.58 15.23
N LEU A 61 2.25 6.90 16.01
CA LEU A 61 2.09 7.40 17.38
C LEU A 61 1.56 8.85 17.38
N ASP A 62 0.71 9.17 18.36
CA ASP A 62 -0.08 10.42 18.46
C ASP A 62 0.71 11.73 18.45
N LEU A 63 2.05 11.68 18.58
CA LEU A 63 2.92 12.86 18.58
C LEU A 63 3.33 13.31 17.17
N ASN A 64 2.99 12.54 16.12
CA ASN A 64 3.32 12.89 14.74
C ASN A 64 2.24 13.83 14.15
N PRO A 65 2.59 15.02 13.63
CA PRO A 65 1.63 15.91 12.98
C PRO A 65 1.01 15.35 11.68
N LEU A 66 1.68 14.39 11.01
CA LEU A 66 1.22 13.79 9.74
C LEU A 66 1.42 12.25 9.75
N PRO A 67 0.74 11.52 10.65
CA PRO A 67 1.04 10.12 10.95
C PRO A 67 0.91 9.22 9.73
N ASP A 68 -0.16 9.38 8.94
CA ASP A 68 -0.39 8.56 7.76
C ASP A 68 0.60 8.81 6.62
N VAL A 69 0.99 10.07 6.38
CA VAL A 69 1.90 10.41 5.28
C VAL A 69 3.29 9.82 5.54
N ASP A 70 3.81 10.04 6.74
CA ASP A 70 5.14 9.54 7.11
C ASP A 70 5.14 8.03 7.30
N CYS A 71 4.05 7.45 7.80
CA CYS A 71 3.90 6.00 7.84
C CYS A 71 3.95 5.41 6.42
N ARG A 72 3.12 5.90 5.49
CA ARG A 72 3.08 5.40 4.10
C ARG A 72 4.43 5.54 3.42
N LYS A 73 5.13 6.65 3.63
CA LYS A 73 6.49 6.88 3.12
C LYS A 73 7.46 5.80 3.60
N SER A 74 7.39 5.43 4.88
CA SER A 74 8.21 4.36 5.44
C SER A 74 7.84 2.97 4.90
N VAL A 75 6.55 2.67 4.71
CA VAL A 75 6.13 1.41 4.07
C VAL A 75 6.60 1.31 2.61
N LEU A 76 6.51 2.40 1.84
CA LEU A 76 7.00 2.43 0.46
C LEU A 76 8.51 2.21 0.37
N LYS A 77 9.28 2.72 1.35
CA LYS A 77 10.72 2.42 1.47
C LYS A 77 10.96 0.94 1.77
N ALA A 78 10.21 0.35 2.70
CA ALA A 78 10.31 -1.08 3.00
C ALA A 78 10.07 -1.94 1.75
N ARG A 79 8.99 -1.66 1.01
CA ARG A 79 8.69 -2.34 -0.27
C ARG A 79 9.79 -2.12 -1.31
N ALA A 80 10.42 -0.95 -1.35
CA ALA A 80 11.55 -0.68 -2.25
C ALA A 80 12.79 -1.50 -1.89
N GLU A 81 13.11 -1.69 -0.60
CA GLU A 81 14.23 -2.54 -0.17
C GLU A 81 14.01 -4.01 -0.55
N LEU A 82 12.78 -4.52 -0.44
CA LEU A 82 12.43 -5.86 -0.92
C LEU A 82 12.65 -6.01 -2.43
N ARG A 83 12.19 -5.04 -3.23
CA ARG A 83 12.42 -5.03 -4.69
C ARG A 83 13.90 -5.02 -5.05
N LYS A 84 14.73 -4.25 -4.33
CA LYS A 84 16.18 -4.17 -4.58
C LYS A 84 16.91 -5.47 -4.29
N GLY A 85 16.46 -6.24 -3.30
CA GLY A 85 17.08 -7.52 -2.94
C GLY A 85 16.23 -8.73 -3.26
N LYS A 86 15.40 -8.65 -4.31
CA LYS A 86 14.72 -9.81 -4.88
C LYS A 86 15.75 -10.73 -5.53
N LYS A 87 15.59 -12.04 -5.33
CA LYS A 87 16.43 -13.09 -5.92
C LYS A 87 15.83 -13.60 -7.23
#